data_AF-A0A1Y3X342-F1
#
_entry.id   AF-A0A1Y3X342-F1
#
_cell.length_a   1.000
_cell.length_b   1.000
_cell.length_c   1.000
_cell.angle_alpha   90.00
_cell.angle_beta   90.00
_cell.angle_gamma   90.00
#
_symmetry.space_group_name_H-M   'P 1'
#
loop_
_entity.id
_entity.type
_entity.pdbx_description
1 polymer ?
#
loop_
_entity_poly.entity_id
_entity_poly.type
_entity_poly.pdbx_seq_one_letter_code
_entity_poly.pdbx_strand_id
1 'polypeptide(L)'
;MAISALIVTLFCVYKLLAKEPEMAAEPTPEPAQPGTSAEPATGRQRKPYTYTFLLVAKDQVGSNADTMIVCTYDTVAQTVGMVSIPRDTLVESGKLNAVYQQGIEALRDTISDMLGIPIDFYVGVNMDGFKELVDELGGIEFNVPVHMAYDDPTQDLHIHYEPGLQHLDGQDVLNVARCRKNSDGPGTYPNNIYSAYPDNDIGRTRTQQQLIGTILKKALSNPQKINRYVEIFLEYVNTNLEFGEMLWFAEPALGFDFENGMTSATLTGDGNTYYPGWGQYCYQLYPEETLETVNQLINPYDQDLTLEDMNIFQYQ
;
A
#
# COMPACT_ATOMS: atom_id res chain seq x y z
N MET A 1 30.80 -20.18 25.84
CA MET A 1 29.93 -19.75 26.97
C MET A 1 29.56 -18.27 26.91
N ALA A 2 30.52 -17.34 26.78
CA ALA A 2 30.21 -15.89 26.72
C ALA A 2 29.33 -15.48 25.51
N ILE A 3 29.59 -16.03 24.31
CA ILE A 3 28.79 -15.72 23.11
C ILE A 3 27.36 -16.24 23.25
N SER A 4 27.16 -17.45 23.78
CA SER A 4 25.84 -18.02 24.00
C SER A 4 25.03 -17.24 25.05
N ALA A 5 25.68 -16.78 26.13
CA ALA A 5 25.04 -15.93 27.14
C ALA A 5 24.65 -14.55 26.58
N LEU A 6 25.46 -13.98 25.69
CA LEU A 6 25.14 -12.73 24.99
C LEU A 6 23.92 -12.91 24.07
N ILE A 7 23.91 -13.97 23.26
CA ILE A 7 22.79 -14.28 22.34
C ILE A 7 21.50 -14.49 23.12
N VAL A 8 21.53 -15.27 24.20
CA VAL A 8 20.34 -15.50 25.05
C VAL A 8 19.88 -14.19 25.69
N THR A 9 20.79 -13.37 26.21
CA THR A 9 20.44 -12.06 26.79
C THR A 9 19.80 -11.14 25.74
N LEU A 10 20.39 -11.04 24.55
CA LEU A 10 19.83 -10.24 23.45
C LEU A 10 18.47 -10.75 23.01
N PHE A 11 18.28 -12.07 22.92
CA PHE A 11 16.99 -12.68 22.60
C PHE A 11 15.93 -12.39 23.68
N CYS A 12 16.31 -12.47 24.96
CA CYS A 12 15.42 -12.11 26.06
C CYS A 12 15.04 -10.62 26.02
N VAL A 13 15.99 -9.72 25.76
CA VAL A 13 15.71 -8.29 25.58
C VAL A 13 14.78 -8.05 24.39
N TYR A 14 15.01 -8.71 23.26
CA TYR A 14 14.11 -8.66 22.10
C TYR A 14 12.70 -9.11 22.47
N LYS A 15 12.53 -10.27 23.12
CA LYS A 15 11.20 -10.76 23.54
C LYS A 15 10.51 -9.87 24.59
N LEU A 16 11.28 -9.10 25.36
CA LEU A 16 10.72 -8.11 26.30
C LEU A 16 10.29 -6.81 25.60
N LEU A 17 10.94 -6.44 24.50
CA LEU A 17 10.63 -5.23 23.73
C LEU A 17 9.56 -5.46 22.66
N ALA A 18 9.50 -6.67 22.08
CA ALA A 18 8.48 -7.04 21.11
C ALA A 18 7.11 -7.12 21.79
N LYS A 19 6.14 -6.36 21.27
CA LYS A 19 4.77 -6.24 21.75
C LYS A 19 3.84 -6.77 20.67
N GLU A 20 2.97 -7.71 21.03
CA GLU A 20 1.94 -8.16 20.09
C GLU A 20 1.01 -6.99 19.71
N PRO A 21 0.79 -6.73 18.41
CA PRO A 21 -0.05 -5.63 17.95
C PRO A 21 -1.51 -5.84 18.32
N GLU A 22 -2.19 -4.77 18.73
CA GLU A 22 -3.63 -4.78 18.98
C GLU A 22 -4.39 -4.59 17.66
N MET A 23 -5.39 -5.46 17.40
CA MET A 23 -6.28 -5.32 16.25
C MET A 23 -7.35 -4.24 16.54
N ALA A 24 -7.65 -3.41 15.55
CA ALA A 24 -8.68 -2.39 15.65
C ALA A 24 -10.07 -3.01 15.81
N ALA A 25 -10.94 -2.28 16.51
CA ALA A 25 -12.36 -2.62 16.62
C ALA A 25 -13.04 -2.55 15.24
N GLU A 26 -14.14 -3.29 15.08
CA GLU A 26 -14.91 -3.28 13.84
C GLU A 26 -15.43 -1.88 13.52
N PRO A 27 -15.44 -1.47 12.22
CA PRO A 27 -16.09 -0.24 11.82
C PRO A 27 -17.57 -0.31 12.21
N THR A 28 -18.03 0.70 12.96
CA THR A 28 -19.44 0.77 13.37
C THR A 28 -20.22 1.35 12.19
N PRO A 29 -21.25 0.67 11.65
CA PRO A 29 -22.11 1.27 10.65
C PRO A 29 -22.73 2.56 11.22
N GLU A 30 -22.77 3.62 10.42
CA GLU A 30 -23.45 4.86 10.80
C GLU A 30 -24.88 4.53 11.30
N PRO A 31 -25.36 5.11 12.42
CA PRO A 31 -26.65 4.73 12.95
C PRO A 31 -27.74 4.96 11.91
N ALA A 32 -28.39 3.86 11.52
CA ALA A 32 -29.55 3.88 10.65
C ALA A 32 -30.57 4.92 11.12
N GLN A 33 -31.24 5.57 10.16
CA GLN A 33 -32.34 6.49 10.41
C GLN A 33 -33.27 5.97 11.53
N PRO A 34 -33.80 6.84 12.41
CA PRO A 34 -34.59 6.41 13.56
C PRO A 34 -35.79 5.58 13.10
N GLY A 35 -35.73 4.26 13.29
CA GLY A 35 -36.79 3.33 12.90
C GLY A 35 -36.32 1.97 12.37
N THR A 36 -35.07 1.82 11.97
CA THR A 36 -34.51 0.53 11.54
C THR A 36 -33.70 -0.06 12.69
N SER A 37 -34.08 -1.23 13.20
CA SER A 37 -33.21 -1.94 14.15
C SER A 37 -31.94 -2.31 13.41
N ALA A 38 -30.80 -1.76 13.82
CA ALA A 38 -29.51 -2.34 13.47
C ALA A 38 -29.51 -3.75 14.07
N GLU A 39 -29.71 -4.77 13.23
CA GLU A 39 -29.27 -6.10 13.59
C GLU A 39 -27.77 -6.00 13.90
N PRO A 40 -27.28 -6.66 14.96
CA PRO A 40 -25.85 -6.65 15.24
C PRO A 40 -25.11 -7.12 14.00
N ALA A 41 -23.97 -6.47 13.72
CA ALA A 41 -22.98 -6.92 12.75
C ALA A 41 -22.96 -8.45 12.76
N THR A 42 -23.14 -9.05 11.58
CA THR A 42 -23.27 -10.50 11.40
C THR A 42 -22.25 -11.21 12.30
N GLY A 43 -22.56 -12.38 12.87
CA GLY A 43 -21.69 -13.07 13.85
C GLY A 43 -20.31 -13.54 13.34
N ARG A 44 -19.72 -12.88 12.33
CA ARG A 44 -18.35 -12.99 11.86
C ARG A 44 -17.36 -12.61 12.95
N GLN A 45 -16.17 -13.20 12.90
CA GLN A 45 -15.08 -12.92 13.82
C GLN A 45 -13.81 -12.58 13.04
N ARG A 46 -13.03 -11.63 13.57
CA ARG A 46 -11.67 -11.36 13.08
C ARG A 46 -10.83 -12.63 13.20
N LYS A 47 -10.17 -13.03 12.11
CA LYS A 47 -9.19 -14.12 12.13
C LYS A 47 -8.06 -13.75 13.10
N PRO A 48 -7.64 -14.65 13.99
CA PRO A 48 -6.53 -14.37 14.90
C PRO A 48 -5.24 -14.12 14.11
N TYR A 49 -4.43 -13.18 14.57
CA TYR A 49 -3.13 -12.84 13.97
C TYR A 49 -3.18 -12.43 12.49
N THR A 50 -4.34 -11.90 12.05
CA THR A 50 -4.57 -11.35 10.72
C THR A 50 -4.76 -9.85 10.81
N TYR A 51 -3.76 -9.11 10.35
CA TYR A 51 -3.67 -7.66 10.52
C TYR A 51 -3.88 -6.93 9.20
N THR A 52 -4.62 -5.83 9.24
CA THR A 52 -4.88 -4.98 8.08
C THR A 52 -4.07 -3.69 8.16
N PHE A 53 -3.47 -3.28 7.05
CA PHE A 53 -2.69 -2.05 6.96
C PHE A 53 -3.16 -1.20 5.79
N LEU A 54 -3.12 0.12 5.97
CA LEU A 54 -3.21 1.09 4.89
C LEU A 54 -1.82 1.66 4.59
N LEU A 55 -1.29 1.36 3.41
CA LEU A 55 -0.06 1.95 2.90
C LEU A 55 -0.40 3.15 2.04
N VAL A 56 0.15 4.32 2.40
CA VAL A 56 -0.09 5.57 1.68
C VAL A 56 1.22 6.17 1.24
N ALA A 57 1.31 6.59 -0.02
CA ALA A 57 2.41 7.42 -0.49
C ALA A 57 1.87 8.78 -0.94
N LYS A 58 2.43 9.84 -0.36
CA LYS A 58 2.07 11.23 -0.65
C LYS A 58 2.82 11.72 -1.89
N ASP A 59 2.18 12.60 -2.66
CA ASP A 59 2.87 13.39 -3.69
C ASP A 59 3.92 14.33 -3.06
N GLN A 60 5.05 14.53 -3.74
CA GLN A 60 6.13 15.43 -3.31
C GLN A 60 5.71 16.91 -3.33
N VAL A 61 4.73 17.28 -4.17
CA VAL A 61 4.31 18.69 -4.36
C VAL A 61 2.90 18.95 -3.82
N GLY A 62 2.01 17.94 -3.82
CA GLY A 62 0.61 18.07 -3.37
C GLY A 62 0.36 17.76 -1.89
N SER A 63 -0.89 17.96 -1.45
CA SER A 63 -1.41 17.53 -0.14
C SER A 63 -2.26 16.25 -0.22
N ASN A 64 -2.34 15.62 -1.39
CA ASN A 64 -3.15 14.44 -1.65
C ASN A 64 -2.34 13.13 -1.62
N ALA A 65 -3.02 12.02 -1.39
CA ALA A 65 -2.45 10.68 -1.54
C ALA A 65 -2.50 10.22 -3.00
N ASP A 66 -1.36 9.83 -3.57
CA ASP A 66 -1.32 9.33 -4.96
C ASP A 66 -1.33 7.80 -5.03
N THR A 67 -0.87 7.15 -3.97
CA THR A 67 -0.90 5.69 -3.82
C THR A 67 -1.58 5.33 -2.52
N MET A 68 -2.58 4.47 -2.59
CA MET A 68 -3.32 3.92 -1.45
C MET A 68 -3.47 2.43 -1.68
N ILE A 69 -2.88 1.64 -0.80
CA ILE A 69 -2.93 0.17 -0.85
C ILE A 69 -3.42 -0.31 0.50
N VAL A 70 -4.51 -1.07 0.52
CA VAL A 70 -4.90 -1.83 1.70
C VAL A 70 -4.25 -3.20 1.60
N CYS A 71 -3.57 -3.65 2.64
CA CYS A 71 -3.05 -5.00 2.70
C CYS A 71 -3.55 -5.74 3.94
N THR A 72 -3.61 -7.05 3.84
CA THR A 72 -3.92 -7.96 4.95
C THR A 72 -2.80 -8.96 5.06
N TYR A 73 -2.21 -9.07 6.25
CA TYR A 73 -1.17 -10.03 6.56
C TYR A 73 -1.68 -11.05 7.56
N ASP A 74 -1.86 -12.29 7.09
CA ASP A 74 -2.07 -13.45 7.95
C ASP A 74 -0.70 -14.01 8.33
N THR A 75 -0.28 -13.74 9.58
CA THR A 75 1.04 -14.15 10.07
C THR A 75 1.14 -15.65 10.35
N VAL A 76 0.01 -16.36 10.43
CA VAL A 76 -0.03 -17.81 10.64
C VAL A 76 0.05 -18.53 9.30
N ALA A 77 -0.77 -18.11 8.34
CA ALA A 77 -0.75 -18.64 6.97
C ALA A 77 0.47 -18.16 6.16
N GLN A 78 1.15 -17.10 6.62
CA GLN A 78 2.27 -16.47 5.92
C GLN A 78 1.86 -15.97 4.52
N THR A 79 0.71 -15.30 4.44
CA THR A 79 0.16 -14.75 3.20
C THR A 79 -0.17 -13.28 3.35
N VAL A 80 0.11 -12.51 2.30
CA VAL A 80 -0.24 -11.09 2.18
C VAL A 80 -1.11 -10.89 0.95
N GLY A 81 -2.33 -10.39 1.16
CA GLY A 81 -3.14 -9.84 0.09
C GLY A 81 -3.06 -8.32 0.04
N MET A 82 -3.06 -7.74 -1.15
CA MET A 82 -2.96 -6.30 -1.35
C MET A 82 -3.98 -5.81 -2.38
N VAL A 83 -4.67 -4.72 -2.07
CA VAL A 83 -5.62 -4.08 -2.96
C VAL A 83 -5.24 -2.63 -3.12
N SER A 84 -4.88 -2.25 -4.35
CA SER A 84 -4.65 -0.86 -4.72
C SER A 84 -5.99 -0.16 -4.97
N ILE A 85 -6.18 1.01 -4.37
CA ILE A 85 -7.38 1.82 -4.53
C ILE A 85 -7.05 3.00 -5.46
N PRO A 86 -7.72 3.15 -6.61
CA PRO A 86 -7.50 4.29 -7.50
C PRO A 86 -7.71 5.63 -6.79
N ARG A 87 -6.78 6.57 -6.96
CA ARG A 87 -6.77 7.83 -6.20
C ARG A 87 -8.01 8.71 -6.41
N ASP A 88 -8.58 8.65 -7.60
CA ASP A 88 -9.74 9.44 -8.02
C ASP A 88 -11.07 8.74 -7.65
N THR A 89 -11.03 7.67 -6.83
CA THR A 89 -12.21 6.94 -6.36
C THR A 89 -13.25 7.89 -5.80
N LEU A 90 -14.48 7.77 -6.28
CA LEU A 90 -15.60 8.59 -5.86
C LEU A 90 -16.05 8.16 -4.46
N VAL A 91 -16.07 9.11 -3.54
CA VAL A 91 -16.64 9.01 -2.20
C VAL A 91 -17.60 10.19 -1.98
N GLU A 92 -18.39 10.16 -0.91
CA GLU A 92 -19.39 11.21 -0.64
C GLU A 92 -18.77 12.63 -0.62
N SER A 93 -17.56 12.75 -0.09
CA SER A 93 -16.81 14.00 0.01
C SER A 93 -16.05 14.40 -1.28
N GLY A 94 -16.23 13.67 -2.38
CA GLY A 94 -15.56 13.93 -3.66
C GLY A 94 -14.58 12.82 -4.04
N LYS A 95 -13.31 13.17 -4.28
CA LYS A 95 -12.27 12.20 -4.63
C LYS A 95 -11.55 11.71 -3.38
N LEU A 96 -11.34 10.40 -3.28
CA LEU A 96 -10.72 9.77 -2.12
C LEU A 96 -9.35 10.37 -1.77
N ASN A 97 -8.52 10.67 -2.77
CA ASN A 97 -7.19 11.25 -2.52
C ASN A 97 -7.22 12.61 -1.81
N ALA A 98 -8.29 13.39 -1.94
CA ALA A 98 -8.45 14.67 -1.28
C ALA A 98 -8.77 14.52 0.22
N VAL A 99 -9.31 13.38 0.65
CA VAL A 99 -9.54 13.07 2.07
C VAL A 99 -8.24 13.11 2.86
N TYR A 100 -7.11 12.75 2.24
CA TYR A 100 -5.79 12.79 2.88
C TYR A 100 -5.39 14.18 3.40
N GLN A 101 -5.98 15.26 2.85
CA GLN A 101 -5.75 16.63 3.36
C GLN A 101 -6.26 16.81 4.80
N GLN A 102 -7.21 15.99 5.23
CA GLN A 102 -7.74 15.95 6.59
C GLN A 102 -6.88 15.08 7.53
N GLY A 103 -5.86 14.42 6.98
CA GLY A 103 -4.98 13.50 7.69
C GLY A 103 -5.14 12.04 7.24
N ILE A 104 -4.11 11.24 7.49
CA ILE A 104 -4.10 9.81 7.16
C ILE A 104 -5.16 9.01 7.92
N GLU A 105 -5.53 9.45 9.13
CA GLU A 105 -6.60 8.82 9.92
C GLU A 105 -7.98 9.01 9.27
N ALA A 106 -8.30 10.21 8.79
CA ALA A 106 -9.54 10.44 8.05
C ALA A 106 -9.61 9.60 6.77
N LEU A 107 -8.47 9.48 6.07
CA LEU A 107 -8.38 8.61 4.90
C LEU A 107 -8.58 7.13 5.26
N ARG A 108 -7.93 6.67 6.33
CA ARG A 108 -8.09 5.31 6.87
C ARG A 108 -9.55 5.03 7.18
N ASP A 109 -10.22 5.91 7.92
CA ASP A 109 -11.60 5.72 8.36
C ASP A 109 -12.55 5.70 7.15
N THR A 110 -12.33 6.58 6.17
CA THR A 110 -13.10 6.58 4.91
C THR A 110 -12.93 5.29 4.12
N ILE A 111 -11.70 4.76 4.01
CA ILE A 111 -11.45 3.49 3.31
C ILE A 111 -12.04 2.31 4.10
N SER A 112 -11.92 2.34 5.43
CA SER A 112 -12.45 1.30 6.32
C SER A 112 -13.97 1.18 6.20
N ASP A 113 -14.67 2.31 6.20
CA ASP A 113 -16.12 2.39 5.98
C ASP A 113 -16.51 1.95 4.56
N MET A 114 -15.78 2.45 3.54
CA MET A 114 -16.03 2.11 2.15
C MET A 114 -15.92 0.60 1.87
N LEU A 115 -14.94 -0.08 2.49
CA LEU A 115 -14.67 -1.50 2.24
C LEU A 115 -15.29 -2.45 3.28
N GLY A 116 -15.88 -1.94 4.36
CA GLY A 116 -16.49 -2.79 5.40
C GLY A 116 -15.50 -3.59 6.25
N ILE A 117 -14.21 -3.22 6.22
CA ILE A 117 -13.15 -3.89 6.99
C ILE A 117 -12.40 -2.89 7.86
N PRO A 118 -12.02 -3.27 9.09
CA PRO A 118 -11.15 -2.44 9.92
C PRO A 118 -9.77 -2.31 9.27
N ILE A 119 -9.14 -1.15 9.45
CA ILE A 119 -7.72 -0.95 9.16
C ILE A 119 -7.00 -0.79 10.50
N ASP A 120 -6.22 -1.80 10.90
CA ASP A 120 -5.53 -1.79 12.19
C ASP A 120 -4.42 -0.74 12.24
N PHE A 121 -3.63 -0.67 11.17
CA PHE A 121 -2.48 0.22 11.09
C PHE A 121 -2.42 1.00 9.79
N TYR A 122 -1.75 2.15 9.80
CA TYR A 122 -1.41 2.88 8.59
C TYR A 122 0.09 3.14 8.52
N VAL A 123 0.62 3.21 7.31
CA VAL A 123 2.01 3.54 7.01
C VAL A 123 2.01 4.56 5.89
N GLY A 124 2.17 5.83 6.24
CA GLY A 124 2.32 6.95 5.31
C GLY A 124 3.80 7.19 5.02
N VAL A 125 4.25 6.94 3.80
CA VAL A 125 5.66 7.06 3.40
C VAL A 125 5.90 8.37 2.67
N ASN A 126 6.91 9.11 3.09
CA ASN A 126 7.51 10.17 2.27
C ASN A 126 8.48 9.55 1.26
N MET A 127 8.36 9.93 -0.02
CA MET A 127 9.24 9.46 -1.10
C MET A 127 10.72 9.69 -0.81
N ASP A 128 11.05 10.77 -0.09
CA ASP A 128 12.43 11.06 0.31
C ASP A 128 12.98 10.02 1.30
N GLY A 129 12.14 9.51 2.21
CA GLY A 129 12.52 8.42 3.11
C GLY A 129 12.72 7.09 2.40
N PHE A 130 11.96 6.85 1.33
CA PHE A 130 12.13 5.67 0.50
C PHE A 130 13.48 5.71 -0.24
N LYS A 131 13.84 6.87 -0.77
CA LYS A 131 15.16 7.11 -1.38
C LYS A 131 16.27 6.90 -0.35
N GLU A 132 16.18 7.54 0.81
CA GLU A 132 17.19 7.43 1.88
C GLU A 132 17.36 5.98 2.37
N LEU A 133 16.27 5.21 2.48
CA LEU A 133 16.33 3.79 2.83
C LEU A 133 17.11 2.97 1.80
N VAL A 134 16.82 3.16 0.50
CA VAL A 134 17.52 2.44 -0.58
C VAL A 134 18.98 2.84 -0.65
N ASP A 135 19.29 4.12 -0.50
CA ASP A 135 20.66 4.63 -0.49
C ASP A 135 21.44 4.08 0.73
N GLU A 136 20.81 4.00 1.90
CA GLU A 136 21.38 3.33 3.07
C GLU A 136 21.61 1.84 2.84
N LEU A 137 20.79 1.16 2.03
CA LEU A 137 21.04 -0.23 1.63
C LEU A 137 22.21 -0.39 0.66
N GLY A 138 22.77 0.73 0.18
CA GLY A 138 23.78 0.76 -0.88
C GLY A 138 23.19 0.37 -2.23
N GLY A 139 21.93 0.72 -2.48
CA GLY A 139 21.16 0.34 -3.67
C GLY A 139 20.62 -1.10 -3.63
N ILE A 140 19.80 -1.42 -4.63
CA ILE A 140 19.22 -2.74 -4.85
C ILE A 140 19.56 -3.30 -6.23
N GLU A 141 19.66 -4.61 -6.33
CA GLU A 141 19.66 -5.30 -7.63
C GLU A 141 18.22 -5.60 -8.02
N PHE A 142 17.75 -5.00 -9.12
CA PHE A 142 16.36 -5.12 -9.56
C PHE A 142 16.29 -5.49 -11.04
N ASN A 143 15.43 -6.45 -11.37
CA ASN A 143 15.18 -6.84 -12.76
C ASN A 143 14.08 -5.95 -13.35
N VAL A 144 14.48 -4.88 -14.04
CA VAL A 144 13.55 -3.96 -14.70
C VAL A 144 12.73 -4.73 -15.75
N PRO A 145 11.40 -4.74 -15.67
CA PRO A 145 10.59 -5.68 -16.46
C PRO A 145 10.33 -5.23 -17.89
N VAL A 146 10.41 -3.93 -18.17
CA VAL A 146 10.06 -3.31 -19.46
C VAL A 146 11.05 -2.22 -19.82
N HIS A 147 11.09 -1.86 -21.11
CA HIS A 147 11.87 -0.73 -21.59
C HIS A 147 11.19 0.57 -21.14
N MET A 148 11.97 1.45 -20.50
CA MET A 148 11.53 2.75 -20.01
C MET A 148 12.35 3.83 -20.69
N ALA A 149 11.70 4.70 -21.46
CA ALA A 149 12.32 5.85 -22.10
C ALA A 149 11.32 7.00 -22.10
N TYR A 150 11.32 7.79 -21.04
CA TYR A 150 10.38 8.89 -20.83
C TYR A 150 11.11 10.17 -20.48
N ASP A 151 10.88 11.19 -21.29
CA ASP A 151 11.34 12.56 -21.08
C ASP A 151 10.11 13.48 -21.00
N ASP A 152 9.95 14.17 -19.88
CA ASP A 152 8.97 15.25 -19.72
C ASP A 152 9.69 16.61 -19.66
N PRO A 153 9.74 17.36 -20.76
CA PRO A 153 10.42 18.65 -20.81
C PRO A 153 9.72 19.72 -19.94
N THR A 154 8.49 19.48 -19.48
CA THR A 154 7.77 20.41 -18.60
C THR A 154 8.11 20.21 -17.13
N GLN A 155 8.58 19.01 -16.77
CA GLN A 155 8.89 18.61 -15.40
C GLN A 155 10.38 18.32 -15.17
N ASP A 156 11.22 18.47 -16.20
CA ASP A 156 12.65 18.09 -16.18
C ASP A 156 12.85 16.64 -15.71
N LEU A 157 11.92 15.76 -16.11
CA LEU A 157 11.89 14.35 -15.71
C LEU A 157 12.48 13.49 -16.82
N HIS A 158 13.51 12.72 -16.50
CA HIS A 158 14.23 11.84 -17.41
C HIS A 158 14.29 10.42 -16.81
N ILE A 159 13.63 9.46 -17.45
CA ILE A 159 13.53 8.05 -17.00
C ILE A 159 14.00 7.16 -18.15
N HIS A 160 15.16 6.53 -18.00
CA HIS A 160 15.79 5.72 -19.04
C HIS A 160 16.38 4.43 -18.46
N TYR A 161 15.69 3.31 -18.68
CA TYR A 161 16.10 1.99 -18.20
C TYR A 161 15.78 0.91 -19.23
N GLU A 162 16.73 0.01 -19.47
CA GLU A 162 16.51 -1.17 -20.30
C GLU A 162 15.96 -2.35 -19.49
N PRO A 163 15.20 -3.27 -20.11
CA PRO A 163 14.81 -4.50 -19.42
C PRO A 163 16.03 -5.30 -18.97
N GLY A 164 15.99 -5.85 -17.76
CA GLY A 164 17.06 -6.68 -17.21
C GLY A 164 17.52 -6.29 -15.81
N LEU A 165 18.46 -7.07 -15.28
CA LEU A 165 19.04 -6.84 -13.95
C LEU A 165 19.90 -5.58 -13.96
N GLN A 166 19.58 -4.65 -13.06
CA GLN A 166 20.27 -3.39 -12.89
C GLN A 166 20.47 -3.08 -11.41
N HIS A 167 21.52 -2.32 -11.12
CA HIS A 167 21.73 -1.73 -9.81
C HIS A 167 21.01 -0.39 -9.75
N LEU A 168 20.04 -0.26 -8.84
CA LEU A 168 19.23 0.94 -8.68
C LEU A 168 19.53 1.60 -7.33
N ASP A 169 19.88 2.89 -7.36
CA ASP A 169 19.90 3.72 -6.16
C ASP A 169 18.47 4.20 -5.79
N GLY A 170 18.35 4.99 -4.72
CA GLY A 170 17.04 5.47 -4.26
C GLY A 170 16.33 6.36 -5.27
N GLN A 171 17.07 7.16 -6.07
CA GLN A 171 16.46 7.96 -7.13
C GLN A 171 16.00 7.09 -8.29
N ASP A 172 16.80 6.09 -8.67
CA ASP A 172 16.47 5.16 -9.73
C ASP A 172 15.22 4.35 -9.41
N VAL A 173 15.11 3.86 -8.17
CA VAL A 173 13.92 3.14 -7.70
C VAL A 173 12.66 3.99 -7.82
N LEU A 174 12.73 5.28 -7.46
CA LEU A 174 11.59 6.20 -7.62
C LEU A 174 11.25 6.40 -9.10
N ASN A 175 12.25 6.55 -9.97
CA ASN A 175 12.03 6.71 -11.41
C ASN A 175 11.35 5.47 -12.02
N VAL A 176 11.84 4.27 -11.69
CA VAL A 176 11.26 3.00 -12.13
C VAL A 176 9.83 2.83 -11.60
N ALA A 177 9.59 3.12 -10.31
CA ALA A 177 8.26 3.02 -9.70
C ALA A 177 7.25 4.01 -10.31
N ARG A 178 7.70 5.19 -10.74
CA ARG A 178 6.87 6.26 -11.31
C ARG A 178 6.62 6.11 -12.80
N CYS A 179 7.44 5.34 -13.53
CA CYS A 179 7.29 5.20 -14.97
C CYS A 179 5.89 4.68 -15.33
N ARG A 180 5.21 5.35 -16.25
CA ARG A 180 3.87 4.95 -16.78
C ARG A 180 3.86 4.83 -18.29
N LYS A 181 4.69 5.64 -18.95
CA LYS A 181 4.64 5.93 -20.38
C LYS A 181 6.07 6.03 -20.90
N ASN A 182 6.24 5.80 -22.18
CA ASN A 182 7.45 6.14 -22.93
C ASN A 182 7.16 7.31 -23.86
N SER A 183 8.19 8.05 -24.24
CA SER A 183 8.15 9.21 -25.13
C SER A 183 9.18 9.10 -26.27
N ASP A 184 9.66 7.90 -26.57
CA ASP A 184 10.57 7.60 -27.68
C ASP A 184 9.83 7.08 -28.93
N GLY A 185 8.50 7.18 -28.95
CA GLY A 185 7.67 6.74 -30.07
C GLY A 185 7.81 7.63 -31.32
N PRO A 186 7.10 7.29 -32.42
CA PRO A 186 7.10 8.11 -33.63
C PRO A 186 6.55 9.53 -33.37
N GLY A 187 7.20 10.56 -33.91
CA GLY A 187 6.78 11.96 -33.78
C GLY A 187 7.61 12.75 -32.77
N THR A 188 7.02 13.78 -32.16
CA THR A 188 7.65 14.63 -31.13
C THR A 188 6.70 14.81 -29.96
N TYR A 189 7.24 15.02 -28.75
CA TYR A 189 6.44 15.28 -27.54
C TYR A 189 5.40 16.39 -27.77
N PRO A 190 4.15 16.23 -27.29
CA PRO A 190 3.60 15.09 -26.55
C PRO A 190 2.99 13.98 -27.43
N ASN A 191 3.17 14.04 -28.76
CA ASN A 191 2.53 13.11 -29.71
C ASN A 191 3.26 11.77 -29.89
N ASN A 192 4.46 11.63 -29.30
CA ASN A 192 5.28 10.41 -29.34
C ASN A 192 5.10 9.52 -28.09
N ILE A 193 4.04 9.76 -27.32
CA ILE A 193 3.81 9.11 -26.04
C ILE A 193 3.00 7.83 -26.20
N TYR A 194 3.46 6.73 -25.61
CA TYR A 194 2.75 5.46 -25.53
C TYR A 194 2.94 4.80 -24.15
N SER A 195 2.15 3.77 -23.82
CA SER A 195 2.24 3.11 -22.51
C SER A 195 3.54 2.31 -22.39
N ALA A 196 4.23 2.42 -21.25
CA ALA A 196 5.46 1.66 -21.01
C ALA A 196 5.17 0.17 -20.75
N TYR A 197 3.96 -0.14 -20.25
CA TYR A 197 3.54 -1.48 -19.88
C TYR A 197 2.48 -2.01 -20.85
N PRO A 198 2.59 -3.25 -21.35
CA PRO A 198 1.57 -3.86 -22.21
C PRO A 198 0.19 -3.93 -21.54
N ASP A 199 0.18 -4.13 -20.21
CA ASP A 199 -0.99 -4.19 -19.34
C ASP A 199 -1.21 -2.88 -18.55
N ASN A 200 -0.63 -1.76 -19.01
CA ASN A 200 -0.78 -0.42 -18.44
C ASN A 200 -0.51 -0.36 -16.93
N ASP A 201 -1.49 0.10 -16.15
CA ASP A 201 -1.35 0.29 -14.71
C ASP A 201 -1.17 -1.04 -13.96
N ILE A 202 -1.64 -2.17 -14.49
CA ILE A 202 -1.43 -3.50 -13.88
C ILE A 202 0.07 -3.85 -13.86
N GLY A 203 0.76 -3.66 -14.98
CA GLY A 203 2.20 -3.90 -15.08
C GLY A 203 3.00 -2.97 -14.18
N ARG A 204 2.59 -1.70 -14.07
CA ARG A 204 3.21 -0.76 -13.13
C ARG A 204 3.03 -1.20 -11.68
N THR A 205 1.81 -1.56 -11.27
CA THR A 205 1.53 -2.05 -9.91
C THR A 205 2.38 -3.28 -9.58
N ARG A 206 2.50 -4.24 -10.51
CA ARG A 206 3.38 -5.41 -10.35
C ARG A 206 4.85 -5.01 -10.14
N THR A 207 5.34 -4.03 -10.89
CA THR A 207 6.71 -3.51 -10.76
C THR A 207 6.94 -2.86 -9.39
N GLN A 208 5.99 -2.04 -8.93
CA GLN A 208 6.05 -1.41 -7.60
C GLN A 208 6.09 -2.46 -6.47
N GLN A 209 5.33 -3.54 -6.59
CA GLN A 209 5.34 -4.64 -5.63
C GLN A 209 6.68 -5.40 -5.64
N GLN A 210 7.22 -5.67 -6.81
CA GLN A 210 8.54 -6.30 -6.93
C GLN A 210 9.64 -5.41 -6.32
N LEU A 211 9.55 -4.08 -6.49
CA LEU A 211 10.46 -3.14 -5.83
C LEU A 211 10.34 -3.22 -4.31
N ILE A 212 9.12 -3.15 -3.76
CA ILE A 212 8.88 -3.28 -2.31
C ILE A 212 9.45 -4.60 -1.78
N GLY A 213 9.15 -5.73 -2.42
CA GLY A 213 9.68 -7.03 -2.02
C GLY A 213 11.20 -7.10 -2.09
N THR A 214 11.82 -6.55 -3.12
CA THR A 214 13.28 -6.51 -3.28
C THR A 214 13.95 -5.67 -2.19
N ILE A 215 13.38 -4.52 -1.86
CA ILE A 215 13.88 -3.61 -0.82
C ILE A 215 13.75 -4.26 0.55
N LEU A 216 12.59 -4.85 0.87
CA LEU A 216 12.37 -5.55 2.14
C LEU A 216 13.35 -6.72 2.29
N LYS A 217 13.50 -7.56 1.25
CA LYS A 217 14.46 -8.67 1.24
C LYS A 217 15.89 -8.19 1.46
N LYS A 218 16.29 -7.09 0.83
CA LYS A 218 17.61 -6.46 1.02
C LYS A 218 17.79 -5.94 2.44
N ALA A 219 16.80 -5.25 3.01
CA ALA A 219 16.85 -4.72 4.37
C ALA A 219 16.94 -5.83 5.42
N LEU A 220 16.12 -6.88 5.31
CA LEU A 220 16.15 -8.04 6.20
C LEU A 220 17.47 -8.81 6.11
N SER A 221 18.12 -8.82 4.94
CA SER A 221 19.44 -9.43 4.74
C SER A 221 20.59 -8.60 5.33
N ASN A 222 20.34 -7.38 5.81
CA ASN A 222 21.33 -6.47 6.41
C ASN A 222 20.95 -6.06 7.85
N PRO A 223 20.73 -7.02 8.77
CA PRO A 223 20.22 -6.74 10.11
C PRO A 223 21.13 -5.84 10.96
N GLN A 224 22.43 -5.75 10.63
CA GLN A 224 23.37 -4.86 11.29
C GLN A 224 23.06 -3.37 11.13
N LYS A 225 22.25 -2.99 10.13
CA LYS A 225 21.84 -1.61 9.85
C LYS A 225 20.48 -1.25 10.46
N ILE A 226 19.88 -2.14 11.26
CA ILE A 226 18.53 -1.98 11.80
C ILE A 226 18.31 -0.65 12.53
N ASN A 227 19.30 -0.16 13.28
CA ASN A 227 19.20 1.13 13.97
C ASN A 227 18.97 2.28 12.99
N ARG A 228 19.71 2.29 11.87
CA ARG A 228 19.57 3.32 10.84
C ARG A 228 18.25 3.17 10.08
N TYR A 229 17.79 1.94 9.83
CA TYR A 229 16.47 1.71 9.23
C TYR A 229 15.35 2.25 10.13
N VAL A 230 15.47 2.05 11.44
CA VAL A 230 14.51 2.59 12.43
C VAL A 230 14.57 4.10 12.46
N GLU A 231 15.75 4.72 12.41
CA GLU A 231 15.88 6.19 12.33
C GLU A 231 15.19 6.76 11.09
N ILE A 232 15.48 6.20 9.90
CA ILE A 232 14.86 6.62 8.63
C ILE A 232 13.35 6.40 8.71
N PHE A 233 12.90 5.26 9.24
CA PHE A 233 11.49 4.99 9.41
C PHE A 233 10.82 6.03 10.32
N LEU A 234 11.38 6.31 11.49
CA LEU A 234 10.83 7.31 12.42
C LEU A 234 10.85 8.74 11.87
N GLU A 235 11.80 9.07 10.99
CA GLU A 235 11.92 10.40 10.39
C GLU A 235 10.97 10.61 9.21
N TYR A 236 10.77 9.58 8.38
CA TYR A 236 10.09 9.71 7.08
C TYR A 236 8.78 8.92 6.95
N VAL A 237 8.42 8.13 7.95
CA VAL A 237 7.18 7.35 7.98
C VAL A 237 6.24 7.89 9.05
N ASN A 238 5.04 8.25 8.64
CA ASN A 238 3.93 8.55 9.52
C ASN A 238 3.11 7.27 9.77
N THR A 239 3.09 6.77 10.99
CA THR A 239 2.39 5.53 11.34
C THR A 239 1.82 5.58 12.76
N ASN A 240 0.79 4.77 13.01
CA ASN A 240 0.30 4.45 14.35
C ASN A 240 0.92 3.17 14.93
N LEU A 241 1.88 2.53 14.25
CA LEU A 241 2.62 1.38 14.79
C LEU A 241 3.59 1.81 15.90
N GLU A 242 3.51 1.14 17.04
CA GLU A 242 4.51 1.28 18.08
C GLU A 242 5.78 0.50 17.75
N PHE A 243 6.92 0.94 18.29
CA PHE A 243 8.21 0.26 18.06
C PHE A 243 8.20 -1.22 18.47
N GLY A 244 7.53 -1.56 19.58
CA GLY A 244 7.39 -2.96 20.00
C GLY A 244 6.58 -3.81 19.02
N GLU A 245 5.59 -3.23 18.36
CA GLU A 245 4.74 -3.90 17.37
C GLU A 245 5.52 -4.14 16.07
N MET A 246 6.32 -3.16 15.65
CA MET A 246 7.24 -3.34 14.52
C MET A 246 8.26 -4.45 14.78
N LEU A 247 8.83 -4.51 15.99
CA LEU A 247 9.73 -5.61 16.38
C LEU A 247 9.01 -6.96 16.36
N TRP A 248 7.76 -7.00 16.82
CA TRP A 248 6.96 -8.21 16.77
C TRP A 248 6.71 -8.68 15.33
N PHE A 249 6.40 -7.77 14.39
CA PHE A 249 6.23 -8.10 12.97
C PHE A 249 7.52 -8.53 12.27
N ALA A 250 8.69 -8.14 12.77
CA ALA A 250 9.96 -8.54 12.18
C ALA A 250 10.17 -10.06 12.22
N GLU A 251 9.78 -10.75 13.29
CA GLU A 251 9.93 -12.20 13.43
C GLU A 251 9.14 -13.02 12.41
N PRO A 252 7.81 -12.84 12.24
CA PRO A 252 7.07 -13.54 11.19
C PRO A 252 7.54 -13.11 9.79
N ALA A 253 7.96 -11.84 9.59
CA ALA A 253 8.45 -11.38 8.28
C ALA A 253 9.78 -12.03 7.83
N LEU A 254 10.63 -12.50 8.76
CA LEU A 254 11.88 -13.21 8.42
C LEU A 254 11.63 -14.56 7.71
N GLY A 255 10.48 -15.19 7.97
CA GLY A 255 10.09 -16.46 7.36
C GLY A 255 9.21 -16.32 6.11
N PHE A 256 8.83 -15.09 5.75
CA PHE A 256 7.85 -14.83 4.71
C PHE A 256 8.44 -15.00 3.31
N ASP A 257 7.71 -15.70 2.44
CA ASP A 257 8.06 -15.83 1.03
C ASP A 257 7.51 -14.62 0.24
N PHE A 258 8.35 -13.61 0.05
CA PHE A 258 7.99 -12.40 -0.70
C PHE A 258 7.68 -12.65 -2.19
N GLU A 259 8.06 -13.79 -2.75
CA GLU A 259 7.85 -14.10 -4.17
C GLU A 259 6.50 -14.79 -4.38
N ASN A 260 6.11 -15.70 -3.48
CA ASN A 260 4.89 -16.52 -3.64
C ASN A 260 3.80 -16.23 -2.60
N GLY A 261 4.14 -15.62 -1.48
CA GLY A 261 3.23 -15.30 -0.39
C GLY A 261 2.43 -14.01 -0.59
N MET A 262 2.72 -13.24 -1.64
CA MET A 262 2.07 -11.96 -1.94
C MET A 262 1.13 -12.07 -3.14
N THR A 263 -0.14 -11.72 -2.95
CA THR A 263 -1.12 -11.58 -4.04
C THR A 263 -1.70 -10.18 -4.05
N SER A 264 -2.07 -9.67 -5.23
CA SER A 264 -2.60 -8.33 -5.33
C SER A 264 -3.59 -8.10 -6.45
N ALA A 265 -4.44 -7.08 -6.28
CA ALA A 265 -5.28 -6.54 -7.33
C ALA A 265 -5.39 -5.01 -7.23
N THR A 266 -6.03 -4.39 -8.22
CA THR A 266 -6.47 -3.00 -8.18
C THR A 266 -8.00 -3.02 -8.28
N LEU A 267 -8.68 -2.22 -7.46
CA LEU A 267 -10.14 -2.11 -7.56
C LEU A 267 -10.56 -1.55 -8.92
N THR A 268 -11.56 -2.18 -9.52
CA THR A 268 -12.10 -1.84 -10.84
C THR A 268 -13.29 -0.90 -10.73
N GLY A 269 -13.57 -0.19 -11.81
CA GLY A 269 -14.58 0.86 -11.86
C GLY A 269 -14.55 1.67 -13.16
N ASP A 270 -15.51 2.59 -13.28
CA ASP A 270 -15.63 3.51 -14.40
C ASP A 270 -14.89 4.83 -14.12
N GLY A 271 -13.85 5.11 -14.91
CA GLY A 271 -13.09 6.36 -14.84
C GLY A 271 -13.73 7.56 -15.55
N ASN A 272 -14.89 7.40 -16.17
CA ASN A 272 -15.58 8.45 -16.93
C ASN A 272 -16.81 9.02 -16.21
N THR A 273 -17.02 8.67 -14.95
CA THR A 273 -18.14 9.17 -14.16
C THR A 273 -17.93 10.66 -13.87
N TYR A 274 -18.79 11.51 -14.43
CA TYR A 274 -18.81 12.94 -14.13
C TYR A 274 -19.76 13.21 -12.95
N TYR A 275 -19.22 13.78 -11.87
CA TYR A 275 -20.02 14.15 -10.70
C TYR A 275 -20.33 15.66 -10.72
N PRO A 276 -21.59 16.07 -11.00
CA PRO A 276 -21.94 17.48 -11.20
C PRO A 276 -21.77 18.35 -9.95
N GLY A 277 -21.93 17.78 -8.75
CA GLY A 277 -21.80 18.54 -7.49
C GLY A 277 -20.42 19.15 -7.27
N TRP A 278 -19.38 18.51 -7.84
CA TRP A 278 -17.98 18.96 -7.76
C TRP A 278 -17.43 19.42 -9.12
N GLY A 279 -18.19 19.20 -10.20
CA GLY A 279 -17.81 19.57 -11.56
C GLY A 279 -16.59 18.80 -12.09
N GLN A 280 -16.37 17.57 -11.64
CA GLN A 280 -15.16 16.78 -11.92
C GLN A 280 -15.48 15.35 -12.36
N TYR A 281 -14.55 14.75 -13.11
CA TYR A 281 -14.55 13.31 -13.37
C TYR A 281 -13.90 12.56 -12.21
N CYS A 282 -14.56 11.49 -11.77
CA CYS A 282 -14.14 10.60 -10.70
C CYS A 282 -14.12 9.15 -11.19
N TYR A 283 -13.53 8.27 -10.38
CA TYR A 283 -13.49 6.83 -10.62
C TYR A 283 -14.58 6.16 -9.78
N GLN A 284 -15.67 5.70 -10.39
CA GLN A 284 -16.75 5.03 -9.67
C GLN A 284 -16.49 3.53 -9.62
N LEU A 285 -16.29 2.97 -8.42
CA LEU A 285 -16.03 1.55 -8.26
C LEU A 285 -17.22 0.70 -8.71
N TYR A 286 -16.95 -0.50 -9.22
CA TYR A 286 -17.97 -1.52 -9.43
C TYR A 286 -18.19 -2.29 -8.12
N PRO A 287 -19.36 -2.18 -7.45
CA PRO A 287 -19.53 -2.73 -6.10
C PRO A 287 -19.32 -4.24 -6.02
N GLU A 288 -19.88 -5.02 -6.95
CA GLU A 288 -19.78 -6.48 -6.95
C GLU A 288 -18.33 -6.96 -7.18
N GLU A 289 -17.61 -6.36 -8.13
CA GLU A 289 -16.20 -6.69 -8.39
C GLU A 289 -15.29 -6.26 -7.22
N THR A 290 -15.63 -5.16 -6.55
CA THR A 290 -14.96 -4.70 -5.34
C THR A 290 -15.16 -5.69 -4.20
N LEU A 291 -16.41 -6.14 -3.98
CA LEU A 291 -16.73 -7.16 -2.97
C LEU A 291 -15.95 -8.45 -3.19
N GLU A 292 -15.94 -8.96 -4.43
CA GLU A 292 -15.18 -10.16 -4.80
C GLU A 292 -13.69 -9.99 -4.50
N THR A 293 -13.10 -8.87 -4.91
CA THR A 293 -11.67 -8.57 -4.69
C THR A 293 -11.32 -8.47 -3.20
N VAL A 294 -12.16 -7.81 -2.40
CA VAL A 294 -11.97 -7.67 -0.95
C VAL A 294 -12.05 -9.02 -0.27
N ASN A 295 -13.09 -9.81 -0.53
CA ASN A 295 -13.25 -11.15 0.03
C ASN A 295 -12.09 -12.08 -0.33
N GLN A 296 -11.62 -12.00 -1.57
CA GLN A 296 -10.53 -12.85 -2.04
C GLN A 296 -9.17 -12.49 -1.41
N LEU A 297 -8.87 -11.20 -1.24
CA LEU A 297 -7.51 -10.76 -0.95
C LEU A 297 -7.32 -10.18 0.45
N ILE A 298 -8.26 -9.39 0.95
CA ILE A 298 -8.03 -8.55 2.12
C ILE A 298 -9.12 -8.66 3.19
N ASN A 299 -9.98 -9.68 3.13
CA ASN A 299 -11.00 -9.91 4.16
C ASN A 299 -10.36 -10.52 5.43
N PRO A 300 -10.34 -9.77 6.55
CA PRO A 300 -9.74 -10.24 7.80
C PRO A 300 -10.68 -11.11 8.64
N TYR A 301 -11.90 -11.38 8.17
CA TYR A 301 -12.91 -12.16 8.87
C TYR A 301 -12.91 -13.63 8.45
N ASP A 302 -13.51 -14.48 9.30
CA ASP A 302 -13.71 -15.91 9.06
C ASP A 302 -14.86 -16.23 8.08
N GLN A 303 -15.62 -15.22 7.68
CA GLN A 303 -16.77 -15.29 6.78
C GLN A 303 -16.68 -14.20 5.71
N ASP A 304 -17.28 -14.46 4.55
CA ASP A 304 -17.34 -13.49 3.46
C ASP A 304 -18.21 -12.28 3.83
N LEU A 305 -17.75 -11.10 3.42
CA LEU A 305 -18.52 -9.87 3.41
C LEU A 305 -19.62 -9.95 2.36
N THR A 306 -20.62 -9.09 2.53
CA THR A 306 -21.68 -8.80 1.57
C THR A 306 -21.66 -7.32 1.19
N LEU A 307 -22.42 -6.92 0.17
CA LEU A 307 -22.54 -5.50 -0.18
C LEU A 307 -23.15 -4.65 0.92
N GLU A 308 -23.94 -5.23 1.84
CA GLU A 308 -24.52 -4.50 2.98
C GLU A 308 -23.46 -4.09 4.01
N ASP A 309 -22.29 -4.71 3.96
CA ASP A 309 -21.17 -4.40 4.83
C ASP A 309 -20.29 -3.26 4.30
N MET A 310 -20.49 -2.86 3.05
CA MET A 310 -19.65 -1.88 2.35
C MET A 310 -20.42 -0.59 2.08
N ASN A 311 -19.75 0.56 2.26
CA ASN A 311 -20.30 1.87 1.90
C ASN A 311 -19.70 2.40 0.58
N ILE A 312 -19.94 1.69 -0.53
CA ILE A 312 -19.44 2.12 -1.85
C ILE A 312 -20.40 3.15 -2.45
N PHE A 313 -19.99 4.42 -2.43
CA PHE A 313 -20.77 5.51 -3.02
C PHE A 313 -20.97 5.31 -4.53
N GLN A 314 -22.20 5.47 -5.01
CA GLN A 314 -22.56 5.38 -6.42
C GLN A 314 -23.32 6.63 -6.85
N TYR A 315 -22.88 7.25 -7.94
CA TYR A 315 -23.62 8.30 -8.61
C TYR A 315 -24.41 7.72 -9.79
N GLN A 316 -25.67 8.14 -9.93
CA GLN A 316 -26.58 7.73 -11.01
C GLN A 316 -26.79 8.86 -12.02
#